data_AF-A0A2D5ZCY2-F1
#
_entry.id   AF-A0A2D5ZCY2-F1
#
_cell.length_a   1.000
_cell.length_b   1.000
_cell.length_c   1.000
_cell.angle_alpha   90.00
_cell.angle_beta   90.00
_cell.angle_gamma   90.00
#
_symmetry.space_group_name_H-M   'P 1'
#
loop_
_entity.id
_entity.type
_entity.pdbx_description
1 polymer ?
#
loop_
_entity_poly.entity_id
_entity_poly.type
_entity_poly.pdbx_seq_one_letter_code
_entity_poly.pdbx_strand_id
1 'polypeptide(L)'
;MRRFFITFFCALPMIHATHLDAQNLPNRWQTIDGQPRLIIGMYEQVADDALLADLAAAGFNLVNTRDDPARLDQLHRHGLRGWVNLGGDLALPPPGADTEKAAALTARVNRVKDHPALLVWEAPDEPLWNVWYRRLNEYWAVLEALKKRIEKLEGDARAELQVLMDRSDELHRRGYLDEADELLAEVWKKIGEDSPQNPPKWTDVKRRAVEYGDELTRGFELVKKLDPDGIRWINHAPRNSIAALRHYNRAVEMAGCDIYPVPMRPPSGHSDLVDQSLSSVGAYTRRMAAGAPGKSVAMVLQGFAWKDIGQGHEGGEKRPTYRQTRFMAYDAMMSGAAAVLWFGTAYIPKDCDLWRDILATARELRALEPAWTAPPLEGAVQGRAEETWGSDDGEGPALMLRRVDDDHVLIAHNATRFGLVFEVSGLPAALEGRRLLRLDSDDERVVADGAFSDGIRSYDTQVYATSRRFEAQAR
;
A
#
# COMPACT_ATOMS: atom_id res chain seq x y z
N MET A 1 -7.78 -60.90 24.84
CA MET A 1 -7.44 -59.56 25.39
C MET A 1 -7.66 -58.53 24.32
N ARG A 2 -8.63 -57.63 24.51
CA ARG A 2 -8.93 -56.49 23.63
C ARG A 2 -7.79 -55.46 23.78
N ARG A 3 -7.20 -55.01 22.67
CA ARG A 3 -6.42 -53.76 22.61
C ARG A 3 -7.20 -52.78 21.75
N PHE A 4 -7.79 -51.79 22.42
CA PHE A 4 -8.33 -50.59 21.81
C PHE A 4 -7.17 -49.76 21.25
N PHE A 5 -7.17 -49.49 19.94
CA PHE A 5 -6.46 -48.35 19.38
C PHE A 5 -7.49 -47.23 19.23
N ILE A 6 -7.43 -46.25 20.13
CA ILE A 6 -8.13 -44.97 19.98
C ILE A 6 -7.18 -44.08 19.16
N THR A 7 -7.45 -43.95 17.87
CA THR A 7 -6.80 -42.94 17.05
C THR A 7 -7.49 -41.61 17.34
N PHE A 8 -6.84 -40.76 18.14
CA PHE A 8 -7.20 -39.34 18.25
C PHE A 8 -6.89 -38.68 16.90
N PHE A 9 -7.89 -38.50 16.05
CA PHE A 9 -7.80 -37.52 14.97
C PHE A 9 -7.81 -36.13 15.63
N CYS A 10 -6.61 -35.57 15.85
CA CYS A 10 -6.49 -34.13 16.01
C CYS A 10 -6.90 -33.51 14.68
N ALA A 11 -8.17 -33.10 14.58
CA ALA A 11 -8.59 -32.11 13.61
C ALA A 11 -7.89 -30.80 13.98
N LEU A 12 -6.65 -30.64 13.51
CA LEU A 12 -6.10 -29.31 13.32
C LEU A 12 -7.10 -28.58 12.41
N PRO A 13 -7.66 -27.43 12.81
CA PRO A 13 -8.37 -26.60 11.84
C PRO A 13 -7.34 -26.29 10.75
N MET A 14 -7.56 -26.85 9.55
CA MET A 14 -6.98 -26.26 8.36
C MET A 14 -7.48 -24.83 8.35
N ILE A 15 -6.57 -23.90 8.67
CA ILE A 15 -6.72 -22.50 8.35
C ILE A 15 -6.77 -22.48 6.83
N HIS A 16 -7.96 -22.68 6.27
CA HIS A 16 -8.24 -22.21 4.92
C HIS A 16 -7.86 -20.74 4.95
N ALA A 17 -7.10 -20.28 3.96
CA ALA A 17 -6.84 -18.88 3.77
C ALA A 17 -8.21 -18.20 3.88
N THR A 18 -8.47 -17.49 4.97
CA THR A 18 -9.80 -16.98 5.25
C THR A 18 -10.08 -15.95 4.17
N HIS A 19 -10.96 -16.32 3.23
CA HIS A 19 -11.51 -15.40 2.26
C HIS A 19 -11.97 -14.17 3.01
N LEU A 20 -11.49 -13.01 2.57
CA LEU A 20 -11.93 -11.78 3.19
C LEU A 20 -13.38 -11.55 2.79
N ASP A 21 -14.17 -11.43 3.83
CA ASP A 21 -15.52 -10.95 3.76
C ASP A 21 -15.50 -9.45 3.44
N ALA A 22 -15.32 -9.12 2.15
CA ALA A 22 -15.35 -7.73 1.66
C ALA A 22 -16.67 -7.03 2.01
N GLN A 23 -17.75 -7.81 2.15
CA GLN A 23 -19.03 -7.34 2.65
C GLN A 23 -18.89 -6.76 4.07
N ASN A 24 -18.17 -7.43 4.97
CA ASN A 24 -18.05 -7.08 6.39
C ASN A 24 -16.71 -6.42 6.80
N LEU A 25 -15.96 -5.84 5.87
CA LEU A 25 -14.72 -5.15 6.21
C LEU A 25 -14.97 -3.96 7.17
N PRO A 26 -14.23 -3.86 8.28
CA PRO A 26 -14.30 -2.70 9.17
C PRO A 26 -13.57 -1.52 8.53
N ASN A 27 -14.17 -0.91 7.51
CA ASN A 27 -13.60 0.26 6.84
C ASN A 27 -13.61 1.44 7.81
N ARG A 28 -12.43 1.91 8.17
CA ARG A 28 -12.26 3.07 9.05
C ARG A 28 -12.07 4.30 8.20
N TRP A 29 -13.18 4.90 7.82
CA TRP A 29 -13.21 6.15 7.08
C TRP A 29 -12.73 7.29 7.96
N GLN A 30 -11.96 8.20 7.37
CA GLN A 30 -11.59 9.45 8.04
C GLN A 30 -12.77 10.41 7.96
N THR A 31 -13.03 11.12 9.06
CA THR A 31 -14.06 12.15 9.11
C THR A 31 -13.48 13.44 8.57
N ILE A 32 -13.97 13.90 7.43
CA ILE A 32 -13.58 15.18 6.81
C ILE A 32 -14.86 16.00 6.66
N ASP A 33 -14.86 17.21 7.21
CA ASP A 33 -16.03 18.11 7.26
C ASP A 33 -17.27 17.44 7.89
N GLY A 34 -17.06 16.65 8.94
CA GLY A 34 -18.11 15.99 9.71
C GLY A 34 -18.73 14.76 9.05
N GLN A 35 -18.20 14.29 7.91
CA GLN A 35 -18.69 13.10 7.21
C GLN A 35 -17.57 12.10 6.96
N PRO A 36 -17.85 10.78 6.93
CA PRO A 36 -16.88 9.81 6.43
C PRO A 36 -16.59 10.08 4.95
N ARG A 37 -15.32 10.18 4.58
CA ARG A 37 -14.90 10.48 3.20
C ARG A 37 -13.84 9.52 2.70
N LEU A 38 -13.93 9.19 1.42
CA LEU A 38 -12.86 8.56 0.66
C LEU A 38 -11.81 9.62 0.31
N ILE A 39 -10.56 9.32 0.67
CA ILE A 39 -9.40 10.11 0.29
C ILE A 39 -8.88 9.60 -1.05
N ILE A 40 -8.82 10.49 -2.03
CA ILE A 40 -8.22 10.25 -3.34
C ILE A 40 -7.09 11.26 -3.49
N GLY A 41 -5.85 10.74 -3.44
CA GLY A 41 -4.64 11.54 -3.25
C GLY A 41 -3.70 11.58 -4.45
N MET A 42 -2.98 12.70 -4.59
CA MET A 42 -1.91 12.85 -5.58
C MET A 42 -0.56 13.08 -4.87
N TYR A 43 0.43 12.21 -5.13
CA TYR A 43 1.77 12.29 -4.50
C TYR A 43 2.63 13.41 -5.07
N GLU A 44 2.37 13.79 -6.31
CA GLU A 44 3.06 14.90 -6.96
C GLU A 44 2.68 16.24 -6.34
N GLN A 45 3.69 17.09 -6.12
CA GLN A 45 3.49 18.49 -5.73
C GLN A 45 3.06 19.31 -6.95
N VAL A 46 1.76 19.30 -7.24
CA VAL A 46 1.21 19.97 -8.43
C VAL A 46 1.14 21.48 -8.21
N ALA A 47 1.94 22.24 -8.97
CA ALA A 47 1.98 23.70 -8.89
C ALA A 47 1.05 24.42 -9.89
N ASP A 48 0.67 23.74 -10.98
CA ASP A 48 -0.13 24.29 -12.06
C ASP A 48 -1.63 24.33 -11.68
N ASP A 49 -2.26 25.50 -11.75
CA ASP A 49 -3.67 25.70 -11.38
C ASP A 49 -4.65 24.93 -12.29
N ALA A 50 -4.32 24.72 -13.56
CA ALA A 50 -5.18 23.95 -14.47
C ALA A 50 -5.13 22.45 -14.14
N LEU A 51 -3.94 21.92 -13.82
CA LEU A 51 -3.83 20.54 -13.33
C LEU A 51 -4.52 20.34 -11.98
N LEU A 52 -4.46 21.32 -11.07
CA LEU A 52 -5.22 21.27 -9.81
C LEU A 52 -6.73 21.24 -10.07
N ALA A 53 -7.23 22.06 -11.00
CA ALA A 53 -8.63 22.03 -11.40
C ALA A 53 -9.04 20.68 -12.01
N ASP A 54 -8.19 20.08 -12.86
CA ASP A 54 -8.42 18.75 -13.43
C ASP A 54 -8.50 17.66 -12.34
N LEU A 55 -7.62 17.72 -11.34
CA LEU A 55 -7.64 16.80 -10.21
C LEU A 55 -8.93 16.96 -9.39
N ALA A 56 -9.31 18.18 -9.04
CA ALA A 56 -10.53 18.44 -8.29
C ALA A 56 -11.78 17.96 -9.05
N ALA A 57 -11.84 18.26 -10.35
CA ALA A 57 -12.92 17.82 -11.23
C ALA A 57 -12.96 16.29 -11.41
N ALA A 58 -11.80 15.61 -11.30
CA ALA A 58 -11.72 14.16 -11.30
C ALA A 58 -12.08 13.52 -9.94
N GLY A 59 -12.30 14.31 -8.89
CA GLY A 59 -12.70 13.82 -7.57
C GLY A 59 -11.54 13.57 -6.59
N PHE A 60 -10.32 13.99 -6.94
CA PHE A 60 -9.23 14.10 -5.97
C PHE A 60 -9.60 15.12 -4.90
N ASN A 61 -9.20 14.85 -3.66
CA ASN A 61 -9.43 15.76 -2.53
C ASN A 61 -8.18 15.97 -1.67
N LEU A 62 -7.05 15.38 -2.04
CA LEU A 62 -5.79 15.50 -1.30
C LEU A 62 -4.60 15.57 -2.26
N VAL A 63 -3.67 16.51 -2.03
CA VAL A 63 -2.45 16.68 -2.82
C VAL A 63 -1.24 16.90 -1.90
N ASN A 64 -0.11 16.26 -2.21
CA ASN A 64 1.16 16.52 -1.53
C ASN A 64 1.55 17.99 -1.68
N THR A 65 1.96 18.61 -0.59
CA THR A 65 2.52 19.96 -0.61
C THR A 65 3.58 20.13 0.47
N ARG A 66 4.34 21.22 0.35
CA ARG A 66 5.23 21.69 1.42
C ARG A 66 4.41 22.37 2.52
N ASP A 67 5.02 22.51 3.68
CA ASP A 67 4.59 23.38 4.79
C ASP A 67 4.70 24.87 4.41
N ASP A 68 3.97 25.28 3.37
CA ASP A 68 3.93 26.64 2.85
C ASP A 68 2.47 27.11 2.79
N PRO A 69 2.09 28.14 3.57
CA PRO A 69 0.74 28.69 3.54
C PRO A 69 0.26 29.07 2.13
N ALA A 70 1.12 29.64 1.28
CA ALA A 70 0.72 30.06 -0.06
C ALA A 70 0.36 28.87 -0.97
N ARG A 71 1.02 27.72 -0.75
CA ARG A 71 0.69 26.47 -1.46
C ARG A 71 -0.64 25.91 -0.97
N LEU A 72 -0.91 25.97 0.33
CA LEU A 72 -2.18 25.52 0.89
C LEU A 72 -3.33 26.43 0.47
N ASP A 73 -3.12 27.75 0.38
CA ASP A 73 -4.08 28.69 -0.20
C ASP A 73 -4.42 28.33 -1.64
N GLN A 74 -3.41 27.98 -2.45
CA GLN A 74 -3.63 27.55 -3.83
C GLN A 74 -4.53 26.31 -3.89
N LEU A 75 -4.21 25.26 -3.12
CA LEU A 75 -5.04 24.04 -3.07
C LEU A 75 -6.46 24.36 -2.62
N HIS A 76 -6.61 25.22 -1.60
CA HIS A 76 -7.91 25.60 -1.06
C HIS A 76 -8.82 26.25 -2.11
N ARG A 77 -8.27 27.12 -2.98
CA ARG A 77 -9.04 27.78 -4.06
C ARG A 77 -9.68 26.77 -5.04
N HIS A 78 -9.12 25.57 -5.16
CA HIS A 78 -9.66 24.48 -5.98
C HIS A 78 -10.50 23.47 -5.18
N GLY A 79 -10.74 23.72 -3.89
CA GLY A 79 -11.45 22.78 -3.00
C GLY A 79 -10.62 21.53 -2.63
N LEU A 80 -9.31 21.58 -2.81
CA LEU A 80 -8.39 20.48 -2.48
C LEU A 80 -7.80 20.67 -1.07
N ARG A 81 -7.53 19.56 -0.39
CA ARG A 81 -6.74 19.55 0.85
C ARG A 81 -5.26 19.26 0.55
N GLY A 82 -4.39 19.73 1.45
CA GLY A 82 -2.96 19.47 1.43
C GLY A 82 -2.55 18.41 2.43
N TRP A 83 -1.57 17.60 2.04
CA TRP A 83 -0.76 16.84 2.98
C TRP A 83 0.66 17.39 3.05
N VAL A 84 1.29 17.32 4.21
CA VAL A 84 2.67 17.79 4.45
C VAL A 84 3.53 16.66 5.01
N ASN A 85 4.66 16.39 4.36
CA ASN A 85 5.67 15.44 4.85
C ASN A 85 6.64 16.12 5.82
N LEU A 86 6.73 15.62 7.05
CA LEU A 86 7.58 16.18 8.10
C LEU A 86 9.03 15.69 8.05
N GLY A 87 9.35 14.69 7.23
CA GLY A 87 10.71 14.22 7.01
C GLY A 87 11.44 13.83 8.30
N GLY A 88 12.78 13.85 8.27
CA GLY A 88 13.61 13.47 9.41
C GLY A 88 13.45 14.35 10.67
N ASP A 89 12.81 15.52 10.54
CA ASP A 89 12.52 16.42 11.66
C ASP A 89 11.54 15.78 12.66
N LEU A 90 10.67 14.89 12.18
CA LEU A 90 9.70 14.18 13.00
C LEU A 90 10.38 13.26 14.04
N ALA A 91 11.56 12.74 13.76
CA ALA A 91 12.23 11.79 14.64
C ALA A 91 12.87 12.49 15.85
N LEU A 92 12.13 12.59 16.97
CA LEU A 92 12.61 13.25 18.17
C LEU A 92 13.34 12.29 19.12
N PRO A 93 14.50 12.64 19.67
CA PRO A 93 15.14 11.86 20.72
C PRO A 93 14.33 11.94 22.03
N PRO A 94 14.74 11.23 23.10
CA PRO A 94 14.08 11.34 24.40
C PRO A 94 13.94 12.81 24.87
N PRO A 95 12.87 13.15 25.62
CA PRO A 95 12.66 14.50 26.11
C PRO A 95 13.89 15.09 26.81
N GLY A 96 14.26 16.32 26.47
CA GLY A 96 15.42 17.01 27.02
C GLY A 96 16.76 16.70 26.33
N ALA A 97 16.83 15.70 25.46
CA ALA A 97 18.06 15.37 24.73
C ALA A 97 18.36 16.33 23.57
N ASP A 98 17.33 16.83 22.88
CA ASP A 98 17.46 17.79 21.78
C ASP A 98 16.26 18.74 21.77
N THR A 99 16.36 19.81 22.54
CA THR A 99 15.28 20.80 22.66
C THR A 99 15.16 21.69 21.42
N GLU A 100 16.25 21.88 20.68
CA GLU A 100 16.27 22.67 19.44
C GLU A 100 15.48 21.97 18.33
N LYS A 101 15.69 20.66 18.15
CA LYS A 101 14.93 19.88 17.16
C LYS A 101 13.43 19.86 17.47
N ALA A 102 13.06 19.70 18.74
CA ALA A 102 11.65 19.78 19.15
C ALA A 102 11.04 21.18 18.91
N ALA A 103 11.80 22.24 19.15
CA ALA A 103 11.39 23.61 18.86
C ALA A 103 11.25 23.87 17.35
N ALA A 104 12.16 23.34 16.53
CA ALA A 104 12.09 23.42 15.08
C ALA A 104 10.85 22.72 14.52
N LEU A 105 10.57 21.49 14.97
CA LEU A 105 9.35 20.77 14.58
C LEU A 105 8.09 21.54 15.01
N THR A 106 8.09 22.12 16.21
CA THR A 106 6.98 22.96 16.71
C THR A 106 6.75 24.18 15.81
N ALA A 107 7.82 24.90 15.46
CA ALA A 107 7.73 26.06 14.57
C ALA A 107 7.20 25.68 13.18
N ARG A 108 7.63 24.51 12.68
CA ARG A 108 7.19 23.97 11.39
C ARG A 108 5.70 23.63 11.37
N VAL A 109 5.20 22.94 12.41
CA VAL A 109 3.77 22.61 12.56
C VAL A 109 2.93 23.88 12.72
N ASN A 110 3.33 24.79 13.61
CA ASN A 110 2.59 26.04 13.87
C ASN A 110 2.50 26.96 12.65
N ARG A 111 3.35 26.78 11.63
CA ARG A 111 3.30 27.55 10.39
C ARG A 111 2.02 27.32 9.60
N VAL A 112 1.49 26.09 9.62
CA VAL A 112 0.40 25.68 8.71
C VAL A 112 -0.74 24.92 9.38
N LYS A 113 -0.62 24.52 10.66
CA LYS A 113 -1.64 23.70 11.35
C LYS A 113 -3.05 24.30 11.34
N ASP A 114 -3.16 25.63 11.42
CA ASP A 114 -4.45 26.33 11.47
C ASP A 114 -5.01 26.64 10.07
N HIS A 115 -4.32 26.20 9.02
CA HIS A 115 -4.73 26.45 7.65
C HIS A 115 -5.88 25.50 7.26
N PRO A 116 -7.03 26.00 6.76
CA PRO A 116 -8.21 25.18 6.49
C PRO A 116 -7.94 24.05 5.49
N ALA A 117 -7.08 24.25 4.49
CA ALA A 117 -6.76 23.19 3.54
C ALA A 117 -5.83 22.09 4.07
N LEU A 118 -5.15 22.26 5.21
CA LEU A 118 -4.31 21.18 5.72
C LEU A 118 -5.16 20.01 6.23
N LEU A 119 -4.79 18.78 5.88
CA LEU A 119 -5.48 17.58 6.36
C LEU A 119 -4.54 16.53 6.98
N VAL A 120 -3.37 16.31 6.37
CA VAL A 120 -2.52 15.16 6.68
C VAL A 120 -1.08 15.58 7.00
N TRP A 121 -0.52 15.00 8.06
CA TRP A 121 0.89 15.03 8.42
C TRP A 121 1.51 13.66 8.16
N GLU A 122 2.49 13.61 7.27
CA GLU A 122 3.18 12.37 6.89
C GLU A 122 4.54 12.27 7.58
N ALA A 123 4.90 11.07 8.02
CA ALA A 123 6.27 10.72 8.40
C ALA A 123 7.23 10.78 7.20
N PRO A 124 8.56 10.76 7.42
CA PRO A 124 9.50 10.51 6.33
C PRO A 124 9.13 9.22 5.60
N ASP A 125 9.26 9.24 4.28
CA ASP A 125 8.85 8.14 3.41
C ASP A 125 9.61 6.84 3.71
N GLU A 126 8.88 5.72 3.67
CA GLU A 126 9.35 4.36 3.96
C GLU A 126 10.32 4.25 5.16
N PRO A 127 9.99 4.80 6.33
CA PRO A 127 10.99 5.12 7.34
C PRO A 127 11.65 3.87 7.93
N LEU A 128 10.87 2.79 8.11
CA LEU A 128 11.38 1.52 8.60
C LEU A 128 12.27 0.82 7.57
N TRP A 129 11.85 0.76 6.31
CA TRP A 129 12.63 0.12 5.25
C TRP A 129 13.96 0.82 5.03
N ASN A 130 13.97 2.15 5.05
CA ASN A 130 15.19 2.93 4.84
C ASN A 130 16.29 2.66 5.87
N VAL A 131 15.96 2.19 7.08
CA VAL A 131 16.96 1.71 8.06
C VAL A 131 17.69 0.46 7.55
N TRP A 132 16.95 -0.49 6.97
CA TRP A 132 17.49 -1.73 6.41
C TRP A 132 18.17 -1.52 5.06
N TYR A 133 17.54 -0.75 4.18
CA TYR A 133 18.03 -0.50 2.83
C TYR A 133 19.40 0.17 2.82
N ARG A 134 19.62 1.15 3.71
CA ARG A 134 20.92 1.79 3.88
C ARG A 134 22.00 0.77 4.22
N ARG A 135 21.76 -0.09 5.22
CA ARG A 135 22.71 -1.13 5.62
C ARG A 135 23.00 -2.13 4.50
N LEU A 136 21.96 -2.53 3.76
CA LEU A 136 22.10 -3.45 2.63
C LEU A 136 23.02 -2.86 1.55
N ASN A 137 22.84 -1.58 1.19
CA ASN A 137 23.70 -0.94 0.20
C ASN A 137 25.15 -0.84 0.67
N GLU A 138 25.37 -0.49 1.94
CA GLU A 138 26.71 -0.48 2.53
C GLU A 138 27.34 -1.89 2.56
N TYR A 139 26.54 -2.92 2.89
CA TYR A 139 26.98 -4.31 2.84
C TYR A 139 27.51 -4.70 1.46
N TRP A 140 26.74 -4.43 0.40
CA TRP A 140 27.13 -4.75 -0.96
C TRP A 140 28.37 -3.99 -1.41
N ALA A 141 28.50 -2.72 -1.04
CA ALA A 141 29.68 -1.94 -1.34
C ALA A 141 30.92 -2.45 -0.60
N VAL A 142 30.80 -2.91 0.65
CA VAL A 142 31.88 -3.57 1.39
C VAL A 142 32.29 -4.89 0.72
N LEU A 143 31.32 -5.72 0.32
CA LEU A 143 31.61 -6.97 -0.39
C LEU A 143 32.32 -6.73 -1.73
N GLU A 144 31.84 -5.77 -2.52
CA GLU A 144 32.45 -5.38 -3.79
C GLU A 144 33.88 -4.84 -3.60
N ALA A 145 34.09 -4.05 -2.55
CA ALA A 145 35.41 -3.56 -2.19
C ALA A 145 36.35 -4.73 -1.84
N LEU A 146 35.91 -5.68 -1.02
CA LEU A 146 36.69 -6.86 -0.62
C LEU A 146 37.04 -7.76 -1.82
N LYS A 147 36.07 -8.06 -2.69
CA LYS A 147 36.32 -8.85 -3.91
C LYS A 147 37.46 -8.26 -4.73
N LYS A 148 37.43 -6.95 -4.97
CA LYS A 148 38.50 -6.23 -5.71
C LYS A 148 39.87 -6.26 -5.02
N ARG A 149 39.95 -6.35 -3.69
CA ARG A 149 41.24 -6.52 -2.99
C ARG A 149 41.74 -7.95 -3.16
N ILE A 150 40.88 -8.93 -2.89
CA ILE A 150 41.23 -10.36 -2.92
C ILE A 150 41.66 -10.79 -4.33
N GLU A 151 41.04 -10.27 -5.38
CA GLU A 151 41.43 -10.52 -6.77
C GLU A 151 42.87 -10.14 -7.11
N LYS A 152 43.45 -9.16 -6.39
CA LYS A 152 44.83 -8.69 -6.58
C LYS A 152 45.87 -9.50 -5.80
N LEU A 153 45.43 -10.40 -4.91
CA LEU A 153 46.32 -11.26 -4.14
C LEU A 153 46.63 -12.53 -4.93
N GLU A 154 47.73 -13.20 -4.57
CA GLU A 154 48.16 -14.46 -5.18
C GLU A 154 48.50 -15.52 -4.13
N GLY A 155 48.54 -16.79 -4.54
CA GLY A 155 48.94 -17.91 -3.69
C GLY A 155 48.02 -18.15 -2.49
N ASP A 156 48.61 -18.62 -1.40
CA ASP A 156 47.90 -19.07 -0.19
C ASP A 156 47.07 -17.95 0.46
N ALA A 157 47.56 -16.71 0.41
CA ALA A 157 46.85 -15.56 0.97
C ALA A 157 45.51 -15.32 0.27
N ARG A 158 45.46 -15.46 -1.06
CA ARG A 158 44.20 -15.37 -1.81
C ARG A 158 43.27 -16.54 -1.50
N ALA A 159 43.80 -17.75 -1.46
CA ALA A 159 43.01 -18.96 -1.18
C ALA A 159 42.36 -18.91 0.21
N GLU A 160 43.11 -18.49 1.23
CA GLU A 160 42.61 -18.35 2.60
C GLU A 160 41.46 -17.34 2.69
N LEU A 161 41.63 -16.15 2.11
CA LEU A 161 40.59 -15.12 2.15
C LEU A 161 39.35 -15.49 1.34
N GLN A 162 39.51 -16.23 0.24
CA GLN A 162 38.37 -16.72 -0.53
C GLN A 162 37.51 -17.69 0.30
N VAL A 163 38.13 -18.58 1.08
CA VAL A 163 37.39 -19.49 1.97
C VAL A 163 36.57 -18.72 3.01
N LEU A 164 37.12 -17.65 3.58
CA LEU A 164 36.41 -16.79 4.53
C LEU A 164 35.25 -16.04 3.85
N MET A 165 35.46 -15.54 2.63
CA MET A 165 34.41 -14.87 1.85
C MET A 165 33.27 -15.83 1.51
N ASP A 166 33.57 -17.04 1.04
CA ASP A 166 32.56 -18.05 0.70
C ASP A 166 31.77 -18.46 1.94
N ARG A 167 32.44 -18.56 3.10
CA ARG A 167 31.79 -18.85 4.37
C ARG A 167 30.91 -17.70 4.85
N SER A 168 31.36 -16.46 4.72
CA SER A 168 30.56 -15.27 5.05
C SER A 168 29.32 -15.18 4.16
N ASP A 169 29.47 -15.41 2.85
CA ASP A 169 28.35 -15.43 1.90
C ASP A 169 27.34 -16.54 2.22
N GLU A 170 27.81 -17.74 2.59
CA GLU A 170 26.93 -18.82 3.03
C GLU A 170 26.18 -18.49 4.32
N LEU A 171 26.85 -17.88 5.31
CA LEU A 171 26.20 -17.41 6.54
C LEU A 171 25.15 -16.35 6.23
N HIS A 172 25.47 -15.39 5.35
CA HIS A 172 24.54 -14.35 4.92
C HIS A 172 23.32 -14.95 4.20
N ARG A 173 23.52 -15.87 3.23
CA ARG A 173 22.43 -16.57 2.53
C ARG A 173 21.53 -17.39 3.45
N ARG A 174 22.06 -17.84 4.58
CA ARG A 174 21.31 -18.55 5.63
C ARG A 174 20.72 -17.63 6.71
N GLY A 175 20.99 -16.32 6.65
CA GLY A 175 20.47 -15.32 7.60
C GLY A 175 21.27 -15.16 8.89
N TYR A 176 22.46 -15.76 9.01
CA TYR A 176 23.40 -15.57 10.13
C TYR A 176 24.23 -14.29 9.92
N LEU A 177 23.52 -13.16 9.92
CA LEU A 177 24.07 -11.88 9.45
C LEU A 177 25.18 -11.33 10.37
N ASP A 178 25.08 -11.56 11.68
CA ASP A 178 26.08 -11.09 12.63
C ASP A 178 27.38 -11.90 12.51
N GLU A 179 27.28 -13.22 12.35
CA GLU A 179 28.44 -14.10 12.09
C GLU A 179 29.05 -13.84 10.70
N ALA A 180 28.24 -13.51 9.70
CA ALA A 180 28.73 -13.11 8.38
C ALA A 180 29.56 -11.81 8.48
N ASP A 181 29.09 -10.81 9.24
CA ASP A 181 29.81 -9.56 9.48
C ASP A 181 31.13 -9.77 10.23
N GLU A 182 31.18 -10.70 11.19
CA GLU A 182 32.40 -11.06 11.90
C GLU A 182 33.48 -11.62 10.96
N LEU A 183 33.10 -12.48 10.02
CA LEU A 183 34.03 -12.99 9.02
C LEU A 183 34.49 -11.89 8.05
N LEU A 184 33.63 -10.97 7.64
CA LEU A 184 34.05 -9.84 6.80
C LEU A 184 35.05 -8.93 7.54
N ALA A 185 34.84 -8.70 8.84
CA ALA A 185 35.78 -7.95 9.66
C ALA A 185 37.13 -8.69 9.80
N GLU A 186 37.12 -10.02 9.90
CA GLU A 186 38.33 -10.84 9.89
C GLU A 186 39.08 -10.72 8.55
N VAL A 187 38.38 -10.74 7.43
CA VAL A 187 38.98 -10.56 6.09
C VAL A 187 39.67 -9.19 5.99
N TRP A 188 39.01 -8.10 6.41
CA TRP A 188 39.63 -6.77 6.44
C TRP A 188 40.88 -6.73 7.32
N LYS A 189 40.82 -7.32 8.51
CA LYS A 189 41.96 -7.43 9.42
C LYS A 189 43.13 -8.20 8.79
N LYS A 190 42.87 -9.27 8.05
CA LYS A 190 43.91 -10.04 7.34
C LYS A 190 44.51 -9.31 6.14
N ILE A 191 43.72 -8.48 5.46
CA ILE A 191 44.21 -7.56 4.42
C ILE A 191 45.07 -6.45 5.03
N GLY A 192 44.84 -6.08 6.29
CA GLY A 192 45.53 -4.98 6.97
C GLY A 192 44.98 -3.59 6.60
N GLU A 193 43.74 -3.55 6.11
CA GLU A 193 43.00 -2.33 5.76
C GLU A 193 41.76 -2.19 6.65
N ASP A 194 41.30 -0.96 6.86
CA ASP A 194 39.98 -0.69 7.43
C ASP A 194 38.88 -0.82 6.37
N SER A 195 37.68 -1.22 6.80
CA SER A 195 36.52 -1.25 5.93
C SER A 195 36.18 0.19 5.48
N PRO A 196 36.06 0.47 4.16
CA PRO A 196 35.93 1.82 3.62
C PRO A 196 34.64 2.55 3.99
N GLN A 197 33.71 1.86 4.67
CA GLN A 197 32.42 2.41 5.10
C GLN A 197 32.13 2.15 6.58
N ASN A 198 32.93 1.28 7.23
CA ASN A 198 32.70 0.79 8.59
C ASN A 198 31.20 0.65 8.93
N PRO A 199 30.44 -0.16 8.14
CA PRO A 199 28.99 -0.19 8.30
C PRO A 199 28.61 -0.69 9.70
N PRO A 200 27.50 -0.19 10.26
CA PRO A 200 27.03 -0.67 11.56
C PRO A 200 26.74 -2.17 11.50
N LYS A 201 26.91 -2.89 12.61
CA LYS A 201 26.57 -4.32 12.66
C LYS A 201 25.06 -4.52 12.44
N TRP A 202 24.66 -5.67 11.92
CA TRP A 202 23.24 -6.00 11.76
C TRP A 202 22.45 -5.94 13.08
N THR A 203 23.07 -6.34 14.20
CA THR A 203 22.57 -6.11 15.57
C THR A 203 22.28 -4.64 15.89
N ASP A 204 23.16 -3.73 15.50
CA ASP A 204 22.95 -2.29 15.69
C ASP A 204 21.82 -1.76 14.80
N VAL A 205 21.69 -2.28 13.58
CA VAL A 205 20.61 -1.92 12.66
C VAL A 205 19.25 -2.39 13.18
N LYS A 206 19.16 -3.62 13.71
CA LYS A 206 17.96 -4.13 14.40
C LYS A 206 17.56 -3.20 15.55
N ARG A 207 18.52 -2.79 16.38
CA ARG A 207 18.29 -1.86 17.50
C ARG A 207 17.83 -0.49 17.00
N ARG A 208 18.53 0.07 16.01
CA ARG A 208 18.20 1.36 15.40
C ARG A 208 16.79 1.38 14.81
N ALA A 209 16.35 0.29 14.17
CA ALA A 209 15.01 0.19 13.62
C ALA A 209 13.92 0.32 14.71
N VAL A 210 14.15 -0.20 15.91
CA VAL A 210 13.23 -0.03 17.05
C VAL A 210 13.27 1.39 17.59
N GLU A 211 14.48 1.92 17.84
CA GLU A 211 14.71 3.28 18.35
C GLU A 211 14.09 4.34 17.44
N TYR A 212 14.22 4.18 16.12
CA TYR A 212 13.67 5.13 15.15
C TYR A 212 12.14 5.17 15.19
N GLY A 213 11.48 4.02 15.37
CA GLY A 213 10.04 3.98 15.59
C GLY A 213 9.62 4.71 16.88
N ASP A 214 10.48 4.70 17.90
CA ASP A 214 10.26 5.48 19.13
C ASP A 214 10.42 6.97 18.93
N GLU A 215 11.39 7.37 18.12
CA GLU A 215 11.61 8.77 17.76
C GLU A 215 10.43 9.36 16.96
N LEU A 216 9.94 8.63 15.96
CA LEU A 216 8.80 9.05 15.16
C LEU A 216 7.51 9.14 15.99
N THR A 217 7.31 8.19 16.92
CA THR A 217 6.18 8.23 17.85
C THR A 217 6.20 9.51 18.69
N ARG A 218 7.36 9.86 19.27
CA ARG A 218 7.49 11.10 20.06
C ARG A 218 7.21 12.35 19.23
N GLY A 219 7.68 12.38 17.98
CA GLY A 219 7.35 13.45 17.04
C GLY A 219 5.86 13.58 16.79
N PHE A 220 5.19 12.47 16.48
CA PHE A 220 3.74 12.48 16.24
C PHE A 220 2.94 12.83 17.49
N GLU A 221 3.38 12.45 18.68
CA GLU A 221 2.78 12.89 19.94
C GLU A 221 2.91 14.40 20.15
N LEU A 222 4.01 15.01 19.72
CA LEU A 222 4.15 16.47 19.71
C LEU A 222 3.20 17.10 18.68
N VAL A 223 3.16 16.58 17.45
CA VAL A 223 2.23 17.04 16.41
C VAL A 223 0.79 16.96 16.92
N LYS A 224 0.39 15.86 17.55
CA LYS A 224 -0.96 15.67 18.15
C LYS A 224 -1.32 16.70 19.20
N LYS A 225 -0.35 17.16 20.00
CA LYS A 225 -0.59 18.22 20.99
C LYS A 225 -0.79 19.58 20.35
N LEU A 226 -0.14 19.83 19.21
CA LEU A 226 -0.19 21.09 18.48
C LEU A 226 -1.41 21.19 17.56
N ASP A 227 -1.75 20.06 16.93
CA ASP A 227 -2.82 19.85 15.97
C ASP A 227 -3.53 18.50 16.28
N PRO A 228 -4.55 18.51 17.17
CA PRO A 228 -5.26 17.30 17.57
C PRO A 228 -6.06 16.64 16.45
N ASP A 229 -6.55 17.44 15.50
CA ASP A 229 -7.48 17.01 14.44
C ASP A 229 -6.77 16.55 13.16
N GLY A 230 -5.53 16.99 12.94
CA GLY A 230 -4.71 16.56 11.81
C GLY A 230 -4.47 15.05 11.76
N ILE A 231 -4.68 14.46 10.58
CA ILE A 231 -4.46 13.03 10.33
C ILE A 231 -2.97 12.76 10.26
N ARG A 232 -2.45 11.91 11.14
CA ARG A 232 -1.05 11.46 11.07
C ARG A 232 -0.97 10.18 10.24
N TRP A 233 0.00 10.11 9.34
CA TRP A 233 0.18 9.02 8.39
C TRP A 233 1.64 8.56 8.29
N ILE A 234 1.84 7.25 8.21
CA ILE A 234 3.11 6.67 7.75
C ILE A 234 2.86 5.88 6.47
N ASN A 235 3.54 6.26 5.38
CA ASN A 235 3.72 5.43 4.21
C ASN A 235 4.94 4.51 4.41
N HIS A 236 4.74 3.20 4.29
CA HIS A 236 5.79 2.18 4.41
C HIS A 236 6.16 1.64 3.03
N ALA A 237 7.32 1.00 2.94
CA ALA A 237 7.58 0.09 1.84
C ALA A 237 6.68 -1.16 1.95
N PRO A 238 6.37 -1.87 0.86
CA PRO A 238 5.53 -3.08 0.86
C PRO A 238 6.35 -4.29 1.35
N ARG A 239 6.67 -4.30 2.65
CA ARG A 239 7.57 -5.27 3.31
C ARG A 239 7.52 -5.10 4.84
N ASN A 240 8.54 -5.65 5.52
CA ASN A 240 8.71 -5.66 6.98
C ASN A 240 7.66 -6.49 7.73
N SER A 241 7.96 -6.86 9.00
CA SER A 241 7.07 -7.69 9.81
C SER A 241 5.89 -6.90 10.36
N ILE A 242 4.74 -7.57 10.56
CA ILE A 242 3.54 -6.95 11.16
C ILE A 242 3.87 -6.37 12.55
N ALA A 243 4.72 -7.02 13.34
CA ALA A 243 5.14 -6.52 14.65
C ALA A 243 5.90 -5.18 14.55
N ALA A 244 6.81 -5.06 13.59
CA ALA A 244 7.53 -3.80 13.36
C ALA A 244 6.61 -2.71 12.80
N LEU A 245 5.69 -3.05 11.90
CA LEU A 245 4.66 -2.11 11.42
C LEU A 245 3.78 -1.60 12.58
N ARG A 246 3.33 -2.50 13.47
CA ARG A 246 2.57 -2.12 14.69
C ARG A 246 3.33 -1.19 15.60
N HIS A 247 4.63 -1.41 15.75
CA HIS A 247 5.49 -0.50 16.50
C HIS A 247 5.45 0.90 15.89
N TYR A 248 5.66 1.03 14.59
CA TYR A 248 5.69 2.35 13.92
C TYR A 248 4.32 3.03 13.89
N ASN A 249 3.24 2.27 13.75
CA ASN A 249 1.89 2.81 13.53
C ASN A 249 1.11 3.18 14.81
N ARG A 250 1.76 3.19 15.98
CA ARG A 250 1.08 3.40 17.27
C ARG A 250 0.59 4.84 17.52
N ALA A 251 1.21 5.83 16.86
CA ALA A 251 0.89 7.25 17.02
C ALA A 251 0.17 7.87 15.81
N VAL A 252 -0.32 7.05 14.88
CA VAL A 252 -0.96 7.53 13.64
C VAL A 252 -2.45 7.16 13.56
N GLU A 253 -3.17 7.87 12.71
CA GLU A 253 -4.57 7.61 12.35
C GLU A 253 -4.68 6.79 11.08
N MET A 254 -3.65 6.86 10.23
CA MET A 254 -3.59 6.19 8.95
C MET A 254 -2.22 5.50 8.77
N ALA A 255 -2.21 4.31 8.20
CA ALA A 255 -1.00 3.61 7.78
C ALA A 255 -1.14 3.21 6.32
N GLY A 256 -0.03 3.02 5.63
CA GLY A 256 -0.08 2.67 4.22
C GLY A 256 1.20 2.06 3.71
N CYS A 257 1.18 1.65 2.46
CA CYS A 257 2.39 1.42 1.71
C CYS A 257 2.21 1.75 0.25
N ASP A 258 3.33 1.91 -0.43
CA ASP A 258 3.39 1.98 -1.86
C ASP A 258 3.60 0.61 -2.51
N ILE A 259 2.98 0.39 -3.67
CA ILE A 259 3.04 -0.90 -4.35
C ILE A 259 2.87 -0.73 -5.86
N TYR A 260 3.84 -1.26 -6.62
CA TYR A 260 3.99 -0.98 -8.05
C TYR A 260 4.10 -2.26 -8.91
N PRO A 261 3.00 -3.02 -9.06
CA PRO A 261 3.00 -4.35 -9.65
C PRO A 261 3.05 -4.41 -11.19
N VAL A 262 3.19 -3.28 -11.89
CA VAL A 262 3.16 -3.22 -13.35
C VAL A 262 4.56 -2.93 -13.92
N PRO A 263 5.08 -3.74 -14.86
CA PRO A 263 4.50 -4.98 -15.37
C PRO A 263 4.60 -6.12 -14.34
N MET A 264 3.65 -7.06 -14.39
CA MET A 264 3.61 -8.24 -13.52
C MET A 264 4.75 -9.22 -13.90
N ARG A 265 5.97 -8.97 -13.41
CA ARG A 265 7.17 -9.73 -13.80
C ARG A 265 8.03 -10.09 -12.59
N PRO A 266 7.96 -11.33 -12.08
CA PRO A 266 8.88 -11.75 -11.03
C PRO A 266 10.29 -11.99 -11.60
N PRO A 267 11.36 -11.62 -10.87
CA PRO A 267 11.37 -10.79 -9.67
C PRO A 267 11.31 -9.29 -10.02
N SER A 268 10.34 -8.56 -9.49
CA SER A 268 10.14 -7.12 -9.82
C SER A 268 10.56 -6.13 -8.73
N GLY A 269 11.21 -6.58 -7.64
CA GLY A 269 11.78 -5.73 -6.57
C GLY A 269 10.76 -4.98 -5.69
N HIS A 270 9.57 -4.69 -6.21
CA HIS A 270 8.50 -3.93 -5.57
C HIS A 270 7.74 -4.69 -4.48
N SER A 271 8.01 -5.98 -4.26
CA SER A 271 7.26 -6.82 -3.33
C SER A 271 8.15 -7.94 -2.79
N ASP A 272 8.04 -8.24 -1.49
CA ASP A 272 8.64 -9.41 -0.85
C ASP A 272 7.64 -10.57 -0.63
N LEU A 273 6.39 -10.41 -1.07
CA LEU A 273 5.39 -11.49 -1.11
C LEU A 273 5.62 -12.43 -2.31
N VAL A 274 5.17 -13.68 -2.15
CA VAL A 274 5.15 -14.69 -3.23
C VAL A 274 4.26 -14.23 -4.38
N ASP A 275 3.10 -13.64 -4.07
CA ASP A 275 2.28 -12.98 -5.06
C ASP A 275 2.86 -11.60 -5.40
N GLN A 276 3.39 -11.48 -6.62
CA GLN A 276 3.89 -10.22 -7.20
C GLN A 276 3.00 -9.76 -8.37
N SER A 277 1.77 -10.27 -8.44
CA SER A 277 0.78 -9.87 -9.44
C SER A 277 0.02 -8.61 -9.01
N LEU A 278 -1.00 -8.22 -9.77
CA LEU A 278 -1.85 -7.09 -9.41
C LEU A 278 -2.56 -7.30 -8.06
N SER A 279 -2.95 -8.54 -7.71
CA SER A 279 -3.61 -8.85 -6.44
C SER A 279 -2.74 -8.67 -5.20
N SER A 280 -1.44 -8.39 -5.40
CA SER A 280 -0.55 -8.03 -4.30
C SER A 280 -0.95 -6.70 -3.64
N VAL A 281 -1.66 -5.81 -4.35
CA VAL A 281 -2.17 -4.55 -3.78
C VAL A 281 -3.11 -4.82 -2.61
N GLY A 282 -4.09 -5.70 -2.79
CA GLY A 282 -5.01 -6.13 -1.76
C GLY A 282 -4.31 -6.91 -0.65
N ALA A 283 -3.34 -7.76 -1.00
CA ALA A 283 -2.53 -8.48 -0.01
C ALA A 283 -1.77 -7.52 0.93
N TYR A 284 -1.15 -6.47 0.39
CA TYR A 284 -0.48 -5.46 1.20
C TYR A 284 -1.45 -4.55 1.94
N THR A 285 -2.60 -4.21 1.36
CA THR A 285 -3.66 -3.47 2.07
C THR A 285 -4.03 -4.16 3.38
N ARG A 286 -4.23 -5.47 3.34
CA ARG A 286 -4.52 -6.30 4.53
C ARG A 286 -3.35 -6.38 5.49
N ARG A 287 -2.13 -6.45 4.96
CA ARG A 287 -0.92 -6.42 5.79
C ARG A 287 -0.82 -5.09 6.54
N MET A 288 -1.12 -3.97 5.89
CA MET A 288 -1.12 -2.64 6.51
C MET A 288 -2.24 -2.52 7.55
N ALA A 289 -3.44 -3.06 7.28
CA ALA A 289 -4.51 -3.15 8.27
C ALA A 289 -4.08 -3.97 9.52
N ALA A 290 -3.39 -5.10 9.31
CA ALA A 290 -2.87 -5.92 10.41
C ALA A 290 -1.73 -5.23 11.17
N GLY A 291 -0.92 -4.42 10.46
CA GLY A 291 0.16 -3.58 10.98
C GLY A 291 -0.31 -2.31 11.68
N ALA A 292 -1.57 -1.93 11.54
CA ALA A 292 -2.16 -0.76 12.17
C ALA A 292 -3.59 -1.09 12.64
N PRO A 293 -3.74 -2.02 13.60
CA PRO A 293 -5.04 -2.52 13.99
C PRO A 293 -5.92 -1.36 14.45
N GLY A 294 -7.01 -1.19 13.72
CA GLY A 294 -7.99 -0.16 13.99
C GLY A 294 -7.66 1.26 13.50
N LYS A 295 -6.75 1.38 12.54
CA LYS A 295 -6.45 2.62 11.83
C LYS A 295 -6.97 2.54 10.39
N SER A 296 -7.02 3.69 9.70
CA SER A 296 -7.30 3.72 8.26
C SER A 296 -6.11 3.20 7.47
N VAL A 297 -6.38 2.62 6.29
CA VAL A 297 -5.32 2.21 5.36
C VAL A 297 -5.31 3.10 4.12
N ALA A 298 -4.13 3.60 3.76
CA ALA A 298 -3.86 4.36 2.54
C ALA A 298 -2.93 3.57 1.62
N MET A 299 -3.33 3.36 0.37
CA MET A 299 -2.49 2.65 -0.60
C MET A 299 -1.96 3.61 -1.65
N VAL A 300 -0.65 3.61 -1.86
CA VAL A 300 0.01 4.42 -2.88
C VAL A 300 0.25 3.56 -4.11
N LEU A 301 -0.48 3.89 -5.17
CA LEU A 301 -0.61 3.12 -6.40
C LEU A 301 0.33 3.66 -7.48
N GLN A 302 0.62 2.78 -8.44
CA GLN A 302 1.53 3.07 -9.54
C GLN A 302 0.92 4.05 -10.55
N GLY A 303 1.50 5.24 -10.65
CA GLY A 303 1.19 6.27 -11.66
C GLY A 303 2.31 6.50 -12.68
N PHE A 304 3.17 5.50 -12.92
CA PHE A 304 4.33 5.56 -13.80
C PHE A 304 4.63 4.19 -14.45
N ALA A 305 5.48 4.15 -15.48
CA ALA A 305 6.25 2.95 -15.83
C ALA A 305 7.65 3.04 -15.25
N TRP A 306 8.27 1.93 -14.86
CA TRP A 306 9.62 1.92 -14.26
C TRP A 306 10.68 2.71 -15.07
N LYS A 307 10.63 2.65 -16.40
CA LYS A 307 11.39 3.54 -17.31
C LYS A 307 11.22 5.05 -17.12
N ASP A 308 10.10 5.50 -16.55
CA ASP A 308 9.80 6.93 -16.33
C ASP A 308 10.58 7.46 -15.11
N ILE A 309 10.94 6.61 -14.13
CA ILE A 309 11.50 7.05 -12.83
C ILE A 309 12.98 6.72 -12.59
N GLY A 310 13.69 6.06 -13.52
CA GLY A 310 15.09 5.68 -13.28
C GLY A 310 15.92 5.38 -14.53
N GLN A 311 17.25 5.52 -14.39
CA GLN A 311 18.24 5.01 -15.35
C GLN A 311 18.44 3.50 -15.13
N GLY A 312 18.51 2.71 -16.22
CA GLY A 312 18.67 1.25 -16.18
C GLY A 312 17.43 0.45 -16.60
N HIS A 313 16.29 1.12 -16.77
CA HIS A 313 15.06 0.56 -17.33
C HIS A 313 14.95 0.88 -18.83
N GLU A 314 15.95 0.44 -19.60
CA GLU A 314 16.00 0.70 -21.04
C GLU A 314 15.07 -0.25 -21.82
N GLY A 315 13.92 0.27 -22.28
CA GLY A 315 13.12 -0.33 -23.35
C GLY A 315 11.97 -1.25 -22.91
N GLY A 316 10.76 -0.98 -23.43
CA GLY A 316 9.65 -1.94 -23.45
C GLY A 316 8.77 -2.04 -22.20
N GLU A 317 9.11 -1.35 -21.10
CA GLU A 317 8.26 -1.31 -19.92
C GLU A 317 7.02 -0.44 -20.17
N LYS A 318 5.85 -1.07 -20.07
CA LYS A 318 4.56 -0.45 -20.35
C LYS A 318 4.03 0.22 -19.09
N ARG A 319 3.51 1.42 -19.26
CA ARG A 319 2.67 2.09 -18.25
C ARG A 319 1.44 1.23 -17.96
N PRO A 320 0.88 1.30 -16.74
CA PRO A 320 -0.41 0.68 -16.45
C PRO A 320 -1.46 1.10 -17.47
N THR A 321 -2.26 0.14 -17.92
CA THR A 321 -3.48 0.39 -18.70
C THR A 321 -4.62 0.81 -17.78
N TYR A 322 -5.68 1.44 -18.33
CA TYR A 322 -6.92 1.72 -17.60
C TYR A 322 -7.38 0.56 -16.70
N ARG A 323 -7.47 -0.65 -17.25
CA ARG A 323 -7.92 -1.83 -16.49
C ARG A 323 -7.00 -2.16 -15.32
N GLN A 324 -5.69 -1.98 -15.48
CA GLN A 324 -4.72 -2.25 -14.41
C GLN A 324 -4.78 -1.17 -13.32
N THR A 325 -4.83 0.12 -13.69
CA THR A 325 -5.01 1.22 -12.74
C THR A 325 -6.31 1.10 -11.96
N ARG A 326 -7.41 0.83 -12.68
CA ARG A 326 -8.72 0.58 -12.09
C ARG A 326 -8.68 -0.63 -11.15
N PHE A 327 -8.15 -1.76 -11.60
CA PHE A 327 -8.04 -2.95 -10.75
C PHE A 327 -7.24 -2.69 -9.46
N MET A 328 -6.06 -2.03 -9.54
CA MET A 328 -5.27 -1.74 -8.34
C MET A 328 -6.05 -0.91 -7.33
N ALA A 329 -6.82 0.09 -7.79
CA ALA A 329 -7.65 0.88 -6.90
C ALA A 329 -8.76 0.04 -6.26
N TYR A 330 -9.49 -0.76 -7.04
CA TYR A 330 -10.54 -1.62 -6.52
C TYR A 330 -10.01 -2.72 -5.59
N ASP A 331 -8.87 -3.33 -5.88
CA ASP A 331 -8.24 -4.34 -5.03
C ASP A 331 -7.83 -3.77 -3.67
N ALA A 332 -7.36 -2.51 -3.64
CA ALA A 332 -7.15 -1.78 -2.39
C ALA A 332 -8.48 -1.54 -1.65
N MET A 333 -9.50 -0.98 -2.31
CA MET A 333 -10.80 -0.68 -1.69
C MET A 333 -11.49 -1.95 -1.15
N MET A 334 -11.55 -3.00 -1.96
CA MET A 334 -12.14 -4.31 -1.62
C MET A 334 -11.32 -5.07 -0.57
N SER A 335 -10.12 -4.60 -0.24
CA SER A 335 -9.28 -5.12 0.84
C SER A 335 -9.27 -4.24 2.10
N GLY A 336 -10.06 -3.16 2.11
CA GLY A 336 -10.28 -2.31 3.29
C GLY A 336 -9.50 -1.00 3.30
N ALA A 337 -8.97 -0.55 2.16
CA ALA A 337 -8.40 0.78 2.05
C ALA A 337 -9.49 1.86 2.23
N ALA A 338 -9.14 2.93 2.93
CA ALA A 338 -9.96 4.14 3.06
C ALA A 338 -9.38 5.32 2.27
N ALA A 339 -8.18 5.14 1.70
CA ALA A 339 -7.51 6.10 0.84
C ALA A 339 -6.73 5.40 -0.28
N VAL A 340 -6.78 5.97 -1.48
CA VAL A 340 -5.91 5.59 -2.60
C VAL A 340 -5.21 6.82 -3.15
N LEU A 341 -3.93 6.68 -3.45
CA LEU A 341 -3.08 7.76 -3.90
C LEU A 341 -2.26 7.29 -5.10
N TRP A 342 -1.79 8.20 -5.96
CA TRP A 342 -0.92 7.85 -7.10
C TRP A 342 0.44 8.51 -6.99
N PHE A 343 1.50 7.69 -7.06
CA PHE A 343 2.89 8.14 -7.14
C PHE A 343 3.43 8.02 -8.57
N GLY A 344 4.44 8.85 -8.89
CA GLY A 344 5.20 8.77 -10.14
C GLY A 344 4.62 9.57 -11.31
N THR A 345 3.46 10.21 -11.14
CA THR A 345 2.84 11.07 -12.17
C THR A 345 3.69 12.29 -12.52
N ALA A 346 4.61 12.71 -11.64
CA ALA A 346 5.57 13.78 -11.90
C ALA A 346 6.52 13.47 -13.06
N TYR A 347 6.65 12.19 -13.41
CA TYR A 347 7.61 11.70 -14.41
C TYR A 347 6.94 11.27 -15.73
N ILE A 348 5.63 11.51 -15.88
CA ILE A 348 4.89 11.19 -17.11
C ILE A 348 4.38 12.47 -17.80
N PRO A 349 4.26 12.48 -19.15
CA PRO A 349 3.52 13.51 -19.85
C PRO A 349 2.04 13.53 -19.43
N LYS A 350 1.46 14.72 -19.21
CA LYS A 350 0.06 14.87 -18.77
C LYS A 350 -0.97 14.62 -19.88
N ASP A 351 -0.55 14.51 -21.13
CA ASP A 351 -1.38 14.13 -22.27
C ASP A 351 -1.42 12.61 -22.53
N CYS A 352 -0.62 11.83 -21.80
CA CYS A 352 -0.55 10.38 -22.02
C CYS A 352 -1.80 9.63 -21.52
N ASP A 353 -2.00 8.40 -22.03
CA ASP A 353 -3.16 7.56 -21.66
C ASP A 353 -3.22 7.31 -20.15
N LEU A 354 -2.10 7.03 -19.50
CA LEU A 354 -2.07 6.75 -18.05
C LEU A 354 -2.62 7.91 -17.22
N TRP A 355 -2.30 9.16 -17.56
CA TRP A 355 -2.86 10.31 -16.84
C TRP A 355 -4.38 10.36 -16.97
N ARG A 356 -4.91 10.22 -18.19
CA ARG A 356 -6.35 10.18 -18.45
C ARG A 356 -7.03 9.01 -17.75
N ASP A 357 -6.36 7.86 -17.67
CA ASP A 357 -6.84 6.65 -17.04
C ASP A 357 -6.90 6.81 -15.51
N ILE A 358 -5.89 7.44 -14.88
CA ILE A 358 -5.91 7.78 -13.44
C ILE A 358 -7.08 8.72 -13.12
N LEU A 359 -7.27 9.78 -13.90
CA LEU A 359 -8.40 10.70 -13.70
C LEU A 359 -9.76 10.00 -13.89
N ALA A 360 -9.87 9.09 -14.85
CA ALA A 360 -11.09 8.31 -15.05
C ALA A 360 -11.39 7.39 -13.86
N THR A 361 -10.40 6.65 -13.37
CA THR A 361 -10.54 5.82 -12.17
C THR A 361 -10.92 6.66 -10.94
N ALA A 362 -10.31 7.83 -10.75
CA ALA A 362 -10.65 8.72 -9.65
C ALA A 362 -12.12 9.20 -9.70
N ARG A 363 -12.65 9.53 -10.88
CA ARG A 363 -14.06 9.93 -11.06
C ARG A 363 -15.00 8.80 -10.66
N GLU A 364 -14.68 7.58 -11.08
CA GLU A 364 -15.46 6.38 -10.76
C GLU A 364 -15.50 6.13 -9.25
N LEU A 365 -14.33 6.15 -8.59
CA LEU A 365 -14.25 6.01 -7.14
C LEU A 365 -15.02 7.11 -6.39
N ARG A 366 -14.96 8.35 -6.88
CA ARG A 366 -15.69 9.48 -6.31
C ARG A 366 -17.20 9.32 -6.47
N ALA A 367 -17.67 8.91 -7.64
CA ALA A 367 -19.09 8.65 -7.88
C ALA A 367 -19.63 7.53 -6.98
N LEU A 368 -18.79 6.57 -6.61
CA LEU A 368 -19.11 5.46 -5.73
C LEU A 368 -18.88 5.74 -4.23
N GLU A 369 -18.38 6.92 -3.84
CA GLU A 369 -18.12 7.26 -2.42
C GLU A 369 -19.32 6.99 -1.49
N PRO A 370 -20.58 7.32 -1.85
CA PRO A 370 -21.73 7.02 -1.00
C PRO A 370 -21.89 5.52 -0.73
N ALA A 371 -21.56 4.66 -1.70
CA ALA A 371 -21.60 3.21 -1.51
C ALA A 371 -20.44 2.73 -0.65
N TRP A 372 -19.21 3.21 -0.91
CA TRP A 372 -18.03 2.84 -0.12
C TRP A 372 -18.19 3.16 1.38
N THR A 373 -18.73 4.34 1.67
CA THR A 373 -18.91 4.86 3.03
C THR A 373 -20.18 4.38 3.72
N ALA A 374 -21.11 3.78 2.96
CA ALA A 374 -22.31 3.18 3.54
C ALA A 374 -21.95 1.96 4.43
N PRO A 375 -22.72 1.73 5.50
CA PRO A 375 -22.53 0.56 6.33
C PRO A 375 -22.77 -0.73 5.53
N PRO A 376 -22.10 -1.85 5.88
CA PRO A 376 -22.46 -3.17 5.40
C PRO A 376 -23.95 -3.47 5.58
N LEU A 377 -24.55 -4.14 4.60
CA LEU A 377 -25.89 -4.70 4.77
C LEU A 377 -25.81 -5.98 5.59
N GLU A 378 -26.76 -6.15 6.51
CA GLU A 378 -26.96 -7.41 7.22
C GLU A 378 -27.40 -8.51 6.23
N GLY A 379 -26.79 -9.69 6.35
CA GLY A 379 -27.02 -10.82 5.45
C GLY A 379 -25.79 -11.16 4.62
N ALA A 380 -25.60 -12.44 4.32
CA ALA A 380 -24.49 -12.92 3.54
C ALA A 380 -24.86 -12.92 2.05
N VAL A 381 -24.37 -11.93 1.30
CA VAL A 381 -24.29 -12.03 -0.16
C VAL A 381 -23.15 -12.99 -0.49
N GLN A 382 -23.42 -13.98 -1.35
CA GLN A 382 -22.48 -15.05 -1.66
C GLN A 382 -22.14 -15.02 -3.14
N GLY A 383 -20.86 -15.22 -3.45
CA GLY A 383 -20.36 -15.45 -4.81
C GLY A 383 -19.91 -16.89 -4.95
N ARG A 384 -20.45 -17.61 -5.94
CA ARG A 384 -20.03 -18.98 -6.29
C ARG A 384 -19.57 -19.01 -7.73
N ALA A 385 -18.35 -19.49 -7.97
CA ALA A 385 -17.88 -19.73 -9.32
C ALA A 385 -18.42 -21.08 -9.83
N GLU A 386 -18.65 -21.16 -11.15
CA GLU A 386 -18.76 -22.46 -11.82
C GLU A 386 -17.39 -23.16 -11.81
N GLU A 387 -17.39 -24.50 -11.89
CA GLU A 387 -16.15 -25.28 -11.97
C GLU A 387 -15.25 -24.80 -13.11
N THR A 388 -14.01 -24.41 -12.77
CA THR A 388 -12.99 -24.02 -13.75
C THR A 388 -11.78 -24.95 -13.70
N TRP A 389 -10.78 -24.74 -14.57
CA TRP A 389 -9.49 -25.44 -14.45
C TRP A 389 -8.58 -24.80 -13.37
N GLY A 390 -9.02 -23.72 -12.73
CA GLY A 390 -8.32 -23.04 -11.64
C GLY A 390 -8.54 -23.72 -10.29
N SER A 391 -7.61 -23.51 -9.35
CA SER A 391 -7.79 -23.92 -7.95
C SER A 391 -8.61 -22.88 -7.19
N ASP A 392 -9.87 -22.71 -7.61
CA ASP A 392 -10.81 -21.77 -6.99
C ASP A 392 -11.78 -22.45 -6.02
N ASP A 393 -11.85 -23.79 -6.00
CA ASP A 393 -12.74 -24.57 -5.12
C ASP A 393 -14.22 -24.08 -5.13
N GLY A 394 -14.68 -23.55 -6.28
CA GLY A 394 -16.01 -22.99 -6.47
C GLY A 394 -16.23 -21.62 -5.81
N GLU A 395 -15.15 -20.95 -5.39
CA GLU A 395 -15.18 -19.61 -4.82
C GLU A 395 -15.35 -18.56 -5.92
N GLY A 396 -16.42 -17.76 -5.80
CA GLY A 396 -16.69 -16.67 -6.72
C GLY A 396 -15.82 -15.43 -6.47
N PRO A 397 -16.08 -14.34 -7.22
CA PRO A 397 -15.44 -13.05 -6.96
C PRO A 397 -15.75 -12.55 -5.54
N ALA A 398 -14.85 -11.74 -4.97
CA ALA A 398 -15.13 -11.04 -3.72
C ALA A 398 -16.28 -10.05 -3.94
N LEU A 399 -17.28 -10.06 -3.04
CA LEU A 399 -18.49 -9.27 -3.17
C LEU A 399 -18.61 -8.20 -2.09
N MET A 400 -19.11 -7.04 -2.47
CA MET A 400 -19.53 -5.99 -1.55
C MET A 400 -20.88 -5.42 -2.01
N LEU A 401 -21.92 -5.53 -1.18
CA LEU A 401 -23.24 -4.94 -1.40
C LEU A 401 -23.50 -3.83 -0.39
N ARG A 402 -23.94 -2.69 -0.89
CA ARG A 402 -24.23 -1.48 -0.11
C ARG A 402 -25.58 -0.91 -0.52
N ARG A 403 -26.32 -0.40 0.46
CA ARG A 403 -27.54 0.38 0.22
C ARG A 403 -27.24 1.86 0.43
N VAL A 404 -27.63 2.67 -0.54
CA VAL A 404 -27.54 4.12 -0.51
C VAL A 404 -28.94 4.64 -0.84
N ASP A 405 -29.60 5.24 0.14
CA ASP A 405 -31.03 5.59 0.05
C ASP A 405 -31.88 4.38 -0.40
N ASP A 406 -32.62 4.51 -1.52
CA ASP A 406 -33.43 3.46 -2.14
C ASP A 406 -32.66 2.62 -3.18
N ASP A 407 -31.40 2.96 -3.43
CA ASP A 407 -30.54 2.26 -4.38
C ASP A 407 -29.60 1.27 -3.72
N HIS A 408 -29.16 0.29 -4.50
CA HIS A 408 -28.15 -0.67 -4.12
C HIS A 408 -26.99 -0.62 -5.10
N VAL A 409 -25.78 -0.80 -4.57
CA VAL A 409 -24.53 -0.96 -5.33
C VAL A 409 -23.88 -2.26 -4.90
N LEU A 410 -23.66 -3.15 -5.86
CA LEU A 410 -22.94 -4.41 -5.71
C LEU A 410 -21.64 -4.34 -6.50
N ILE A 411 -20.53 -4.70 -5.86
CA ILE A 411 -19.22 -4.77 -6.49
C ILE A 411 -18.77 -6.23 -6.46
N ALA A 412 -18.41 -6.76 -7.64
CA ALA A 412 -17.82 -8.07 -7.81
C ALA A 412 -16.37 -7.92 -8.27
N HIS A 413 -15.43 -8.41 -7.47
CA HIS A 413 -14.00 -8.24 -7.68
C HIS A 413 -13.29 -9.58 -7.88
N ASN A 414 -12.74 -9.81 -9.06
CA ASN A 414 -11.99 -11.02 -9.39
C ASN A 414 -10.49 -10.77 -9.32
N ALA A 415 -9.89 -11.13 -8.19
CA ALA A 415 -8.45 -11.06 -7.97
C ALA A 415 -7.66 -12.26 -8.55
N THR A 416 -8.35 -13.21 -9.18
CA THR A 416 -7.71 -14.41 -9.73
C THR A 416 -7.08 -14.16 -11.10
N ARG A 417 -6.23 -15.10 -11.52
CA ARG A 417 -5.52 -15.04 -12.81
C ARG A 417 -6.38 -15.46 -14.00
N PHE A 418 -7.59 -15.95 -13.76
CA PHE A 418 -8.49 -16.49 -14.79
C PHE A 418 -9.82 -15.74 -14.78
N GLY A 419 -10.54 -15.79 -15.90
CA GLY A 419 -11.93 -15.34 -15.91
C GLY A 419 -12.80 -16.35 -15.16
N LEU A 420 -13.85 -15.87 -14.53
CA LEU A 420 -14.81 -16.67 -13.78
C LEU A 420 -16.20 -16.50 -14.39
N VAL A 421 -16.97 -17.58 -14.50
CA VAL A 421 -18.43 -17.52 -14.55
C VAL A 421 -18.91 -17.73 -13.12
N PHE A 422 -19.82 -16.89 -12.62
CA PHE A 422 -20.23 -16.89 -11.24
C PHE A 422 -21.71 -16.59 -11.05
N GLU A 423 -22.27 -17.09 -9.96
CA GLU A 423 -23.57 -16.72 -9.41
C GLU A 423 -23.36 -15.83 -8.19
N VAL A 424 -24.16 -14.76 -8.11
CA VAL A 424 -24.40 -14.00 -6.89
C VAL A 424 -25.72 -14.43 -6.31
N SER A 425 -25.74 -14.82 -5.03
CA SER A 425 -26.95 -15.22 -4.31
C SER A 425 -27.02 -14.58 -2.92
N GLY A 426 -28.17 -14.74 -2.25
CA GLY A 426 -28.42 -14.10 -0.94
C GLY A 426 -28.71 -12.60 -1.05
N LEU A 427 -29.19 -12.14 -2.21
CA LEU A 427 -29.59 -10.74 -2.40
C LEU A 427 -30.86 -10.42 -1.59
N PRO A 428 -31.00 -9.20 -1.05
CA PRO A 428 -32.17 -8.81 -0.28
C PRO A 428 -33.44 -8.84 -1.12
N ALA A 429 -34.57 -9.20 -0.51
CA ALA A 429 -35.88 -9.28 -1.18
C ALA A 429 -36.30 -7.96 -1.88
N ALA A 430 -35.77 -6.82 -1.42
CA ALA A 430 -35.97 -5.52 -2.06
C ALA A 430 -35.40 -5.44 -3.49
N LEU A 431 -34.49 -6.35 -3.87
CA LEU A 431 -33.93 -6.43 -5.22
C LEU A 431 -34.67 -7.42 -6.12
N GLU A 432 -35.59 -8.24 -5.59
CA GLU A 432 -36.29 -9.25 -6.38
C GLU A 432 -37.03 -8.63 -7.58
N GLY A 433 -36.80 -9.18 -8.78
CA GLY A 433 -37.34 -8.67 -10.04
C GLY A 433 -36.78 -7.31 -10.50
N ARG A 434 -35.87 -6.69 -9.72
CA ARG A 434 -35.21 -5.45 -10.14
C ARG A 434 -34.08 -5.76 -11.12
N ARG A 435 -33.80 -4.74 -11.95
CA ARG A 435 -32.64 -4.71 -12.83
C ARG A 435 -31.45 -4.10 -12.11
N LEU A 436 -30.33 -4.80 -12.15
CA LEU A 436 -29.02 -4.33 -11.76
C LEU A 436 -28.26 -3.96 -13.03
N LEU A 437 -28.00 -2.67 -13.21
CA LEU A 437 -27.27 -2.11 -14.34
C LEU A 437 -25.78 -2.29 -14.10
N ARG A 438 -25.06 -2.92 -15.04
CA ARG A 438 -23.60 -2.99 -14.96
C ARG A 438 -23.02 -1.67 -15.45
N LEU A 439 -22.47 -0.89 -14.51
CA LEU A 439 -21.89 0.42 -14.79
C LEU A 439 -20.76 0.30 -15.82
N ASP A 440 -20.59 1.33 -16.66
CA ASP A 440 -19.66 1.38 -17.79
C ASP A 440 -19.95 0.40 -18.95
N SER A 441 -21.16 -0.17 -18.99
CA SER A 441 -21.65 -0.96 -20.13
C SER A 441 -23.16 -0.88 -20.29
N ASP A 442 -23.70 -1.38 -21.40
CA ASP A 442 -25.15 -1.50 -21.63
C ASP A 442 -25.76 -2.78 -21.02
N ASP A 443 -24.94 -3.62 -20.37
CA ASP A 443 -25.41 -4.89 -19.80
C ASP A 443 -26.21 -4.66 -18.50
N GLU A 444 -27.22 -5.51 -18.31
CA GLU A 444 -28.03 -5.57 -17.09
C GLU A 444 -28.29 -7.01 -16.66
N ARG A 445 -28.52 -7.19 -15.36
CA ARG A 445 -28.89 -8.47 -14.74
C ARG A 445 -30.22 -8.30 -14.00
N VAL A 446 -31.16 -9.20 -14.24
CA VAL A 446 -32.42 -9.25 -13.48
C VAL A 446 -32.20 -10.17 -12.30
N VAL A 447 -32.53 -9.69 -11.10
CA VAL A 447 -32.51 -10.55 -9.91
C VAL A 447 -33.75 -11.44 -9.93
N ALA A 448 -33.52 -12.74 -9.84
CA ALA A 448 -34.56 -13.76 -9.75
C ALA A 448 -34.18 -14.76 -8.66
N ASP A 449 -35.13 -15.12 -7.81
CA ASP A 449 -34.92 -16.03 -6.68
C ASP A 449 -33.77 -15.56 -5.74
N GLY A 450 -33.64 -14.25 -5.56
CA GLY A 450 -32.58 -13.63 -4.77
C GLY A 450 -31.17 -13.79 -5.35
N ALA A 451 -31.04 -14.07 -6.65
CA ALA A 451 -29.77 -14.36 -7.31
C ALA A 451 -29.68 -13.81 -8.76
N PHE A 452 -28.48 -13.80 -9.32
CA PHE A 452 -28.19 -13.67 -10.76
C PHE A 452 -26.82 -14.27 -11.11
N SER A 453 -26.57 -14.53 -12.40
CA SER A 453 -25.27 -15.02 -12.90
C SER A 453 -24.60 -14.04 -13.86
N ASP A 454 -23.27 -14.00 -13.87
CA ASP A 454 -22.46 -13.25 -14.85
C ASP A 454 -21.07 -13.88 -15.04
N GLY A 455 -20.27 -13.33 -15.95
CA GLY A 455 -18.86 -13.65 -16.13
C GLY A 455 -17.96 -12.42 -15.93
N ILE A 456 -16.82 -12.61 -15.27
CA ILE A 456 -15.84 -11.55 -14.97
C ILE A 456 -14.44 -11.97 -15.42
N ARG A 457 -13.68 -11.04 -16.01
CA ARG A 457 -12.31 -11.32 -16.49
C ARG A 457 -11.34 -11.46 -15.32
N SER A 458 -10.16 -12.01 -15.59
CA SER A 458 -9.06 -12.01 -14.62
C SER A 458 -8.62 -10.58 -14.28
N TYR A 459 -8.27 -10.37 -13.02
CA TYR A 459 -7.91 -9.05 -12.48
C TYR A 459 -8.86 -7.94 -12.95
N ASP A 460 -10.15 -8.14 -12.70
CA ASP A 460 -11.19 -7.21 -13.13
C ASP A 460 -12.19 -6.94 -12.00
N THR A 461 -12.99 -5.89 -12.18
CA THR A 461 -14.04 -5.51 -11.25
C THR A 461 -15.29 -5.08 -11.99
N GLN A 462 -16.43 -5.60 -11.57
CA GLN A 462 -17.73 -5.22 -12.10
C GLN A 462 -18.51 -4.51 -11.00
N VAL A 463 -19.15 -3.41 -11.37
CA VAL A 463 -20.02 -2.65 -10.49
C VAL A 463 -21.44 -2.71 -11.05
N TYR A 464 -22.36 -3.12 -10.21
CA TYR A 464 -23.77 -3.23 -10.51
C TYR A 464 -24.53 -2.26 -9.63
N ALA A 465 -25.50 -1.55 -10.18
CA ALA A 465 -26.34 -0.65 -9.40
C ALA A 465 -27.79 -0.65 -9.88
N THR A 466 -28.73 -0.32 -8.99
CA THR A 466 -30.14 -0.15 -9.35
C THR A 466 -30.41 1.14 -10.14
N SER A 467 -29.45 2.07 -10.19
CA SER A 467 -29.54 3.30 -10.99
C SER A 467 -28.16 3.73 -11.52
N ARG A 468 -28.16 4.49 -12.63
CA ARG A 468 -26.94 5.04 -13.25
C ARG A 468 -26.37 6.25 -12.49
N ARG A 469 -26.95 6.66 -11.35
CA ARG A 469 -26.45 7.84 -10.60
C ARG A 469 -25.03 7.67 -10.05
N PHE A 470 -24.58 6.42 -9.94
CA PHE A 470 -23.23 6.05 -9.49
C PHE A 470 -22.23 5.90 -10.65
N GLU A 471 -22.67 6.07 -11.89
CA GLU A 471 -21.78 6.07 -13.05
C GLU A 471 -21.00 7.39 -13.08
N ALA A 472 -19.69 7.30 -13.29
CA ALA A 472 -18.90 8.50 -13.52
C ALA A 472 -19.42 9.23 -14.75
N GLN A 473 -19.56 10.56 -14.67
CA GLN A 473 -19.93 11.34 -15.85
C GLN A 473 -18.88 11.12 -16.96
N ALA A 474 -19.38 10.80 -18.16
CA ALA A 474 -18.53 10.54 -19.32
C ALA A 474 -17.69 11.78 -19.69
N ARG A 475 -16.54 11.50 -20.34
CA ARG A 475 -15.50 12.46 -20.75
C ARG A 475 -16.02 13.65 -21.55
#